data_AF-A0A7S4ES81-F1
#
_entry.id   AF-A0A7S4ES81-F1
#
_cell.length_a   1.000
_cell.length_b   1.000
_cell.length_c   1.000
_cell.angle_alpha   90.00
_cell.angle_beta   90.00
_cell.angle_gamma   90.00
#
_symmetry.space_group_name_H-M   'P 1'
#
loop_
_entity.id
_entity.type
_entity.pdbx_description
1 polymer ?
#
loop_
_entity_poly.entity_id
_entity_poly.type
_entity_poly.pdbx_seq_one_letter_code
_entity_poly.pdbx_strand_id
1 'polypeptide(L)'
;DALAFARALGRVLVLPKFPCLCDRSEAPAIIPSCVFEASDMHLPFTCPVTHMIDIFQLEQIRPRYSADGNQLERDGIDWRESGFLTSPFTPDVVRNGVLRVTVMESSSAARDLRRRGVPALVAGSSDVEAIAALSQWRDAPVLHLSTAEGVFGGWAEALSPPPPPPPPPSSS
;
A
#
# COMPACT_ATOMS: atom_id res chain seq x y z
N ASP A 1 6.00 2.55 -3.82
CA ASP A 1 4.82 2.50 -4.70
C ASP A 1 3.57 1.95 -4.04
N ALA A 2 3.58 0.74 -3.48
CA ALA A 2 2.40 0.12 -2.84
C ALA A 2 1.69 1.04 -1.82
N LEU A 3 2.45 1.76 -0.99
CA LEU A 3 1.93 2.71 0.00
C LEU A 3 1.17 3.86 -0.67
N ALA A 4 1.79 4.54 -1.64
CA ALA A 4 1.16 5.64 -2.34
C ALA A 4 -0.05 5.18 -3.16
N PHE A 5 0.03 4.00 -3.76
CA PHE A 5 -1.07 3.40 -4.52
C PHE A 5 -2.27 3.07 -3.63
N ALA A 6 -2.05 2.44 -2.48
CA ALA A 6 -3.11 2.16 -1.51
C ALA A 6 -3.76 3.46 -1.00
N ARG A 7 -2.95 4.50 -0.73
CA ARG A 7 -3.46 5.84 -0.37
C ARG A 7 -4.32 6.44 -1.48
N ALA A 8 -3.85 6.40 -2.73
CA ALA A 8 -4.58 6.93 -3.89
C ALA A 8 -5.95 6.26 -4.07
N LEU A 9 -6.03 4.94 -3.84
CA LEU A 9 -7.28 4.19 -3.93
C LEU A 9 -8.15 4.26 -2.67
N GLY A 10 -7.69 4.93 -1.59
CA GLY A 10 -8.39 4.95 -0.30
C GLY A 10 -8.52 3.55 0.31
N ARG A 11 -7.49 2.71 0.16
CA ARG A 11 -7.48 1.30 0.59
C ARG A 11 -6.43 1.04 1.67
N VAL A 12 -6.72 0.02 2.47
CA VAL A 12 -5.80 -0.51 3.47
C VAL A 12 -4.68 -1.29 2.79
N LEU A 13 -3.42 -0.98 3.10
CA LEU A 13 -2.26 -1.73 2.61
C LEU A 13 -2.01 -2.98 3.45
N VAL A 14 -1.99 -4.16 2.84
CA VAL A 14 -1.45 -5.36 3.50
C VAL A 14 0.05 -5.43 3.20
N LEU A 15 0.88 -5.38 4.25
CA LEU A 15 2.33 -5.44 4.12
C LEU A 15 2.78 -6.81 3.60
N PRO A 16 3.89 -6.89 2.84
CA PRO A 16 4.41 -8.16 2.35
C PRO A 16 5.01 -9.00 3.47
N LYS A 17 5.17 -10.30 3.22
CA LYS A 17 5.99 -11.16 4.08
C LYS A 17 7.46 -10.85 3.80
N PHE A 18 8.24 -10.62 4.85
CA PHE A 18 9.68 -10.48 4.75
C PHE A 18 10.33 -11.80 5.15
N PRO A 19 11.10 -12.46 4.26
CA PRO A 19 11.86 -13.63 4.65
C PRO A 19 13.06 -13.20 5.50
N CYS A 20 13.15 -13.72 6.71
CA CYS A 20 14.30 -13.56 7.59
C CYS A 20 15.25 -14.73 7.41
N LEU A 21 16.51 -14.40 7.14
CA LEU A 21 17.60 -15.38 7.02
C LEU A 21 18.40 -15.51 8.31
N CYS A 22 18.20 -14.60 9.28
CA CYS A 22 18.81 -14.65 10.59
C CYS A 22 17.82 -14.08 11.62
N ASP A 23 17.81 -14.66 12.81
CA ASP A 23 17.15 -14.13 13.98
C ASP A 23 18.02 -12.98 14.51
N ARG A 24 17.69 -11.78 14.06
CA ARG A 24 18.51 -10.58 14.26
C ARG A 24 18.53 -10.23 15.75
N SER A 25 19.64 -10.49 16.44
CA SER A 25 20.04 -9.57 17.52
C SER A 25 20.83 -8.42 16.93
N GLU A 26 20.64 -7.23 17.48
CA GLU A 26 21.24 -5.99 17.01
C GLU A 26 22.78 -5.93 17.20
N ALA A 27 23.39 -6.99 17.74
CA ALA A 27 24.82 -7.08 17.99
C ALA A 27 25.40 -8.39 17.41
N PRO A 28 26.07 -8.36 16.24
CA PRO A 28 26.76 -9.52 15.68
C PRO A 28 27.91 -10.03 16.57
N ALA A 29 28.30 -9.26 17.60
CA ALA A 29 29.26 -9.67 18.61
C ALA A 29 28.69 -10.63 19.68
N ILE A 30 27.35 -10.74 19.79
CA ILE A 30 26.69 -11.49 20.86
C ILE A 30 26.18 -12.86 20.37
N ILE A 31 25.86 -13.00 19.08
CA ILE A 31 25.37 -14.26 18.52
C ILE A 31 26.24 -14.68 17.32
N PRO A 32 27.06 -15.73 17.46
CA PRO A 32 27.94 -16.20 16.39
C PRO A 32 27.18 -16.95 15.27
N SER A 33 25.95 -17.41 15.53
CA SER A 33 25.06 -18.09 14.58
C SER A 33 23.84 -17.24 14.22
N CYS A 34 23.22 -17.51 13.06
CA CYS A 34 21.99 -16.81 12.63
C CYS A 34 20.72 -17.24 13.37
N VAL A 35 20.80 -18.21 14.28
CA VAL A 35 19.69 -18.68 15.11
C VAL A 35 20.23 -18.81 16.54
N PHE A 36 19.44 -18.39 17.54
CA PHE A 36 19.78 -18.63 18.94
C PHE A 36 19.84 -20.13 19.23
N GLU A 37 20.82 -20.57 20.03
CA GLU A 37 21.02 -22.00 20.34
C GLU A 37 19.80 -22.68 21.01
N ALA A 38 18.92 -21.90 21.66
CA ALA A 38 17.70 -22.37 22.29
C ALA A 38 16.43 -22.14 21.46
N SER A 39 16.55 -21.68 20.21
CA SER A 39 15.41 -21.43 19.33
C SER A 39 15.09 -22.67 18.49
N ASP A 40 13.81 -22.99 18.38
CA ASP A 40 13.25 -24.02 17.48
C ASP A 40 12.95 -23.47 16.07
N MET A 41 13.36 -22.24 15.81
CA MET A 41 13.13 -21.54 14.56
C MET A 41 13.92 -22.14 13.41
N HIS A 42 13.23 -22.39 12.30
CA HIS A 42 13.82 -22.88 11.07
C HIS A 42 13.92 -21.75 10.05
N LEU A 43 15.09 -21.59 9.43
CA LEU A 43 15.33 -20.60 8.39
C LEU A 43 14.92 -21.13 7.01
N PRO A 44 14.39 -20.28 6.11
CA PRO A 44 13.92 -18.92 6.37
C PRO A 44 12.58 -18.92 7.10
N PHE A 45 12.38 -17.96 7.99
CA PHE A 45 11.08 -17.70 8.62
C PHE A 45 10.50 -16.35 8.16
N THR A 46 9.24 -16.07 8.46
CA THR A 46 8.65 -14.75 8.20
C THR A 46 9.04 -13.79 9.32
N CYS A 47 9.74 -12.70 9.00
CA CYS A 47 10.10 -11.68 9.98
C CYS A 47 8.84 -11.07 10.61
N PRO A 48 8.80 -10.86 11.93
CA PRO A 48 7.91 -9.89 12.54
C PRO A 48 8.07 -8.53 11.86
N VAL A 49 6.96 -7.84 11.55
CA VAL A 49 6.99 -6.51 10.91
C VAL A 49 7.80 -5.51 11.74
N THR A 50 7.73 -5.63 13.07
CA THR A 50 8.50 -4.84 14.06
C THR A 50 10.01 -4.88 13.84
N HIS A 51 10.55 -5.95 13.27
CA HIS A 51 11.99 -6.09 13.04
C HIS A 51 12.47 -5.37 11.77
N MET A 52 11.54 -5.08 10.85
CA MET A 52 11.84 -4.54 9.53
C MET A 52 11.41 -3.09 9.38
N ILE A 53 10.37 -2.68 10.09
CA ILE A 53 9.76 -1.36 9.97
C ILE A 53 9.62 -0.75 11.37
N ASP A 54 9.99 0.52 11.51
CA ASP A 54 9.65 1.31 12.69
C ASP A 54 8.13 1.50 12.75
N ILE A 55 7.47 0.66 13.54
CA ILE A 55 6.01 0.69 13.69
C ILE A 55 5.55 2.00 14.31
N PHE A 56 6.34 2.62 15.19
CA PHE A 56 5.93 3.90 15.79
C PHE A 56 5.84 5.00 14.73
N GLN A 57 6.80 5.05 13.80
CA GLN A 57 6.72 5.98 12.67
C GLN A 57 5.60 5.61 11.70
N LEU A 58 5.39 4.31 11.43
CA LEU A 58 4.34 3.87 10.51
C LEU A 58 2.92 4.13 11.07
N GLU A 59 2.74 4.08 12.39
CA GLU A 59 1.47 4.42 13.04
C GLU A 59 1.18 5.93 12.97
N GLN A 60 2.21 6.79 12.92
CA GLN A 60 2.02 8.24 12.80
C GLN A 60 1.43 8.68 11.45
N ILE A 61 1.50 7.84 10.41
CA ILE A 61 0.91 8.13 9.10
C ILE A 61 -0.49 7.52 8.92
N ARG A 62 -1.05 6.85 9.95
CA ARG A 62 -2.42 6.35 9.86
C ARG A 62 -3.43 7.48 9.90
N PRO A 63 -4.58 7.35 9.22
CA PRO A 63 -5.65 8.31 9.34
C PRO A 63 -6.17 8.38 10.77
N ARG A 64 -6.56 9.58 11.21
CA ARG A 64 -7.22 9.76 12.50
C ARG A 64 -8.70 9.45 12.37
N TYR A 65 -9.26 8.73 13.33
CA TYR A 65 -10.68 8.40 13.41
C TYR A 65 -11.30 9.01 14.66
N SER A 66 -12.56 9.44 14.56
CA SER A 66 -13.37 9.88 15.69
C SER A 66 -13.77 8.67 16.53
N ALA A 67 -14.27 8.92 17.75
CA ALA A 67 -14.82 7.87 18.61
C ALA A 67 -15.97 7.09 17.93
N ASP A 68 -16.69 7.74 17.03
CA ASP A 68 -17.79 7.16 16.26
C ASP A 68 -17.32 6.41 14.99
N GLY A 69 -16.00 6.28 14.79
CA GLY A 69 -15.40 5.58 13.65
C GLY A 69 -15.33 6.40 12.36
N ASN A 70 -15.67 7.68 12.38
CA ASN A 70 -15.57 8.55 11.21
C ASN A 70 -14.14 9.05 11.03
N GLN A 71 -13.60 8.94 9.83
CA GLN A 71 -12.27 9.46 9.51
C GLN A 71 -12.25 10.99 9.65
N LEU A 72 -11.42 11.50 10.55
CA LEU A 72 -11.25 12.93 10.86
C LEU A 72 -10.34 13.63 9.84
N GLU A 73 -9.31 12.93 9.36
CA GLU A 73 -8.35 13.43 8.39
C GLU A 73 -8.30 12.46 7.21
N ARG A 74 -8.51 12.95 5.98
CA ARG A 74 -8.32 12.15 4.75
C ARG A 74 -6.86 11.82 4.48
N ASP A 75 -5.94 12.46 5.19
CA ASP A 75 -4.53 12.25 5.06
C ASP A 75 -4.08 11.05 5.90
N GLY A 76 -3.48 10.08 5.23
CA GLY A 76 -2.88 8.93 5.88
C GLY A 76 -3.09 7.64 5.10
N ILE A 77 -2.61 6.54 5.67
CA ILE A 77 -2.79 5.21 5.11
C ILE A 77 -2.92 4.18 6.22
N ASP A 78 -4.05 3.47 6.19
CA ASP A 78 -4.22 2.28 7.01
C ASP A 78 -3.40 1.12 6.43
N TRP A 79 -2.95 0.26 7.33
CA TRP A 79 -2.16 -0.91 6.96
C TRP A 79 -2.45 -2.10 7.86
N ARG A 80 -2.18 -3.30 7.34
CA ARG A 80 -2.26 -4.59 8.06
C ARG A 80 -0.98 -5.38 7.83
N GLU A 81 -0.64 -6.22 8.79
CA GLU A 81 0.47 -7.16 8.66
C GLU A 81 0.20 -8.24 7.60
N SER A 82 1.26 -8.88 7.13
CA SER A 82 1.21 -9.87 6.05
C SER A 82 0.38 -11.12 6.37
N GLY A 83 0.21 -11.45 7.66
CA GLY A 83 -0.62 -12.55 8.14
C GLY A 83 -2.13 -12.27 8.11
N PHE A 84 -2.54 -11.02 7.84
CA PHE A 84 -3.94 -10.60 7.91
C PHE A 84 -4.86 -11.48 7.06
N LEU A 85 -4.54 -11.73 5.78
CA LEU A 85 -5.41 -12.51 4.89
C LEU A 85 -5.50 -14.01 5.26
N THR A 86 -4.60 -14.50 6.11
CA THR A 86 -4.59 -15.88 6.61
C THR A 86 -5.12 -16.02 8.03
N SER A 87 -5.33 -14.91 8.75
CA SER A 87 -5.81 -14.93 10.14
C SER A 87 -7.23 -15.49 10.23
N PRO A 88 -7.54 -16.42 11.16
CA PRO A 88 -8.89 -16.95 11.34
C PRO A 88 -9.92 -15.84 11.64
N PHE A 89 -9.47 -14.72 12.21
CA PHE A 89 -10.31 -13.57 12.58
C PHE A 89 -10.62 -12.62 11.42
N THR A 90 -9.97 -12.78 10.26
CA THR A 90 -10.28 -11.97 9.08
C THR A 90 -11.61 -12.41 8.47
N PRO A 91 -12.56 -11.49 8.21
CA PRO A 91 -13.86 -11.85 7.64
C PRO A 91 -13.72 -12.65 6.34
N ASP A 92 -14.55 -13.67 6.15
CA ASP A 92 -14.46 -14.58 5.00
C ASP A 92 -14.61 -13.86 3.66
N VAL A 93 -15.43 -12.80 3.62
CA VAL A 93 -15.58 -11.95 2.43
C VAL A 93 -14.25 -11.30 2.01
N VAL A 94 -13.38 -10.95 2.97
CA VAL A 94 -12.06 -10.36 2.70
C VAL A 94 -11.07 -11.46 2.34
N ARG A 95 -11.03 -12.55 3.11
CA ARG A 95 -10.11 -13.67 2.91
C ARG A 95 -10.30 -14.36 1.56
N ASN A 96 -11.55 -14.53 1.12
CA ASN A 96 -11.88 -15.21 -0.13
C ASN A 96 -12.16 -14.25 -1.30
N GLY A 97 -12.35 -12.96 -1.03
CA GLY A 97 -12.67 -11.92 -2.03
C GLY A 97 -11.46 -11.32 -2.73
N VAL A 98 -10.45 -12.13 -3.07
CA VAL A 98 -9.20 -11.67 -3.69
C VAL A 98 -9.37 -11.49 -5.19
N LEU A 99 -9.35 -10.24 -5.63
CA LEU A 99 -9.33 -9.88 -7.05
C LEU A 99 -7.89 -9.62 -7.50
N ARG A 100 -7.41 -10.39 -8.47
CA ARG A 100 -6.08 -10.20 -9.06
C ARG A 100 -6.13 -9.08 -10.10
N VAL A 101 -5.19 -8.15 -9.99
CA VAL A 101 -5.03 -7.03 -10.91
C VAL A 101 -3.71 -7.19 -11.65
N THR A 102 -3.77 -7.26 -12.97
CA THR A 102 -2.57 -7.38 -13.81
C THR A 102 -1.98 -6.00 -14.09
N VAL A 103 -0.72 -5.78 -13.73
CA VAL A 103 0.03 -4.57 -14.10
C VAL A 103 0.73 -4.81 -15.44
N MET A 104 0.59 -3.88 -16.37
CA MET A 104 1.03 -3.99 -17.76
C MET A 104 1.86 -2.77 -18.15
N GLU A 105 2.87 -2.93 -18.98
CA GLU A 105 3.58 -1.77 -19.56
C GLU A 105 2.77 -1.06 -20.67
N SER A 106 1.90 -1.81 -21.35
CA SER A 106 1.17 -1.31 -22.52
C SER A 106 -0.26 -0.88 -22.19
N SER A 107 -0.58 0.40 -22.46
CA SER A 107 -1.93 0.96 -22.32
C SER A 107 -2.97 0.34 -23.26
N SER A 108 -2.57 -0.15 -24.44
CA SER A 108 -3.51 -0.87 -25.32
C SER A 108 -3.86 -2.24 -24.74
N ALA A 109 -2.85 -3.00 -24.31
CA ALA A 109 -3.05 -4.33 -23.77
C ALA A 109 -3.84 -4.30 -22.44
N ALA A 110 -3.58 -3.32 -21.57
CA ALA A 110 -4.36 -3.12 -20.35
C ALA A 110 -5.84 -2.78 -20.65
N ARG A 111 -6.10 -1.95 -21.67
CA ARG A 111 -7.48 -1.65 -22.11
C ARG A 111 -8.19 -2.88 -22.67
N ASP A 112 -7.50 -3.72 -23.43
CA ASP A 112 -8.07 -4.96 -23.97
C ASP A 112 -8.44 -5.96 -22.87
N LEU A 113 -7.59 -6.09 -21.84
CA LEU A 113 -7.92 -6.89 -20.66
C LEU A 113 -9.16 -6.35 -19.93
N ARG A 114 -9.22 -5.04 -19.69
CA ARG A 114 -10.39 -4.42 -19.04
C ARG A 114 -11.67 -4.61 -19.84
N ARG A 115 -11.61 -4.50 -21.18
CA ARG A 115 -12.76 -4.79 -22.07
C ARG A 115 -13.27 -6.22 -21.95
N ARG A 116 -12.40 -7.17 -21.61
CA ARG A 116 -12.75 -8.58 -21.35
C ARG A 116 -13.16 -8.84 -19.90
N GLY A 117 -13.30 -7.81 -19.07
CA GLY A 117 -13.66 -7.94 -17.65
C GLY A 117 -12.50 -8.37 -16.75
N VAL A 118 -11.25 -8.30 -17.23
CA VAL A 118 -10.05 -8.58 -16.43
C VAL A 118 -9.49 -7.26 -15.86
N PRO A 119 -9.36 -7.12 -14.53
CA PRO A 119 -8.78 -5.92 -13.93
C PRO A 119 -7.31 -5.78 -14.33
N ALA A 120 -6.97 -4.65 -14.94
CA ALA A 120 -5.61 -4.36 -15.35
C ALA A 120 -5.25 -2.89 -15.13
N LEU A 121 -3.99 -2.64 -14.82
CA LEU A 121 -3.39 -1.32 -14.66
C LEU A 121 -2.24 -1.15 -15.66
N VAL A 122 -1.91 0.11 -15.96
CA VAL A 122 -0.68 0.43 -16.67
C VAL A 122 0.39 0.77 -15.62
N ALA A 123 1.62 0.29 -15.77
CA ALA A 123 2.73 0.74 -14.94
C ALA A 123 2.88 2.27 -15.06
N GLY A 124 3.23 2.94 -13.97
CA GLY A 124 3.35 4.39 -13.91
C GLY A 124 2.01 5.13 -14.03
N SER A 125 0.88 4.48 -13.72
CA SER A 125 -0.41 5.17 -13.70
C SER A 125 -0.46 6.23 -12.61
N SER A 126 -1.00 7.40 -12.92
CA SER A 126 -1.37 8.40 -11.92
C SER A 126 -2.51 7.89 -11.01
N ASP A 127 -2.75 8.58 -9.89
CA ASP A 127 -3.91 8.34 -9.02
C ASP A 127 -5.24 8.37 -9.79
N VAL A 128 -5.46 9.38 -10.63
CA VAL A 128 -6.69 9.52 -11.43
C VAL A 128 -6.85 8.37 -12.43
N GLU A 129 -5.77 8.00 -13.12
CA GLU A 129 -5.78 6.89 -14.08
C GLU A 129 -6.03 5.55 -13.40
N ALA A 130 -5.39 5.31 -12.24
CA ALA A 130 -5.57 4.10 -11.45
C ALA A 130 -7.00 3.95 -10.94
N ILE A 131 -7.58 5.03 -10.38
CA ILE A 131 -8.98 5.07 -9.92
C ILE A 131 -9.92 4.80 -11.08
N ALA A 132 -9.73 5.48 -12.22
CA ALA A 132 -10.57 5.28 -13.40
C ALA A 132 -10.49 3.85 -13.92
N ALA A 133 -9.27 3.30 -14.01
CA ALA A 133 -9.02 1.94 -14.51
C ALA A 133 -9.64 0.85 -13.63
N LEU A 134 -9.74 1.08 -12.32
CA LEU A 134 -10.28 0.11 -11.35
C LEU A 134 -11.70 0.41 -10.88
N SER A 135 -12.34 1.46 -11.41
CA SER A 135 -13.67 1.92 -11.00
C SER A 135 -14.75 0.82 -11.02
N GLN A 136 -14.73 -0.05 -12.04
CA GLN A 136 -15.64 -1.20 -12.16
C GLN A 136 -15.49 -2.21 -11.01
N TRP A 137 -14.33 -2.27 -10.36
CA TRP A 137 -14.01 -3.20 -9.28
C TRP A 137 -13.77 -2.48 -7.95
N ARG A 138 -14.29 -1.24 -7.80
CA ARG A 138 -14.10 -0.43 -6.59
C ARG A 138 -14.55 -1.14 -5.30
N ASP A 139 -15.56 -2.01 -5.41
CA ASP A 139 -16.18 -2.72 -4.28
C ASP A 139 -15.50 -4.08 -4.00
N ALA A 140 -14.45 -4.45 -4.76
CA ALA A 140 -13.70 -5.67 -4.52
C ALA A 140 -13.04 -5.62 -3.13
N PRO A 141 -13.20 -6.65 -2.27
CA PRO A 141 -12.66 -6.64 -0.91
C PRO A 141 -11.14 -6.52 -0.86
N VAL A 142 -10.44 -7.26 -1.72
CA VAL A 142 -8.97 -7.27 -1.79
C VAL A 142 -8.51 -7.13 -3.23
N LEU A 143 -7.57 -6.21 -3.47
CA LEU A 143 -6.85 -6.08 -4.74
C LEU A 143 -5.44 -6.65 -4.57
N HIS A 144 -5.11 -7.68 -5.34
CA HIS A 144 -3.77 -8.26 -5.38
C HIS A 144 -3.12 -7.91 -6.72
N LEU A 145 -2.19 -6.97 -6.69
CA LEU A 145 -1.43 -6.57 -7.86
C LEU A 145 -0.43 -7.66 -8.25
N SER A 146 -0.25 -7.92 -9.55
CA SER A 146 0.78 -8.85 -10.04
C SER A 146 2.20 -8.37 -9.73
N THR A 147 2.40 -7.07 -9.63
CA THR A 147 3.59 -6.41 -9.09
C THR A 147 3.16 -5.09 -8.43
N ALA A 148 3.87 -4.68 -7.37
CA ALA A 148 3.70 -3.38 -6.77
C ALA A 148 4.82 -2.40 -7.18
N GLU A 149 5.85 -2.87 -7.87
CA GLU A 149 6.98 -2.06 -8.34
C GLU A 149 6.57 -1.32 -9.62
N GLY A 150 6.86 -0.02 -9.67
CA GLY A 150 6.60 0.84 -10.82
C GLY A 150 5.11 1.06 -11.11
N VAL A 151 4.19 0.54 -10.28
CA VAL A 151 2.74 0.61 -10.59
C VAL A 151 2.17 2.03 -10.48
N PHE A 152 2.74 2.86 -9.60
CA PHE A 152 2.25 4.20 -9.31
C PHE A 152 3.19 5.27 -9.87
N GLY A 153 2.69 6.07 -10.80
CA GLY A 153 3.45 7.13 -11.48
C GLY A 153 3.40 8.49 -10.80
N GLY A 154 2.57 8.66 -9.76
CA GLY A 154 2.45 9.90 -9.00
C GLY A 154 1.02 10.43 -8.95
N TRP A 155 0.89 11.62 -8.37
CA TRP A 155 -0.38 12.34 -8.28
C TRP A 155 -0.53 13.21 -9.53
N ALA A 156 -1.70 13.19 -10.15
CA ALA A 156 -2.04 14.15 -11.19
C ALA A 156 -1.89 15.57 -10.60
N GLU A 157 -1.20 16.47 -11.31
CA GLU A 157 -1.11 17.85 -10.86
C GLU A 157 -2.52 18.46 -10.77
N ALA A 158 -2.91 18.87 -9.56
CA ALA A 158 -4.00 19.81 -9.43
C ALA A 158 -3.57 21.10 -10.12
N LEU A 159 -4.36 21.61 -11.07
CA LEU A 159 -4.18 22.95 -11.61
C LEU A 159 -4.09 23.92 -10.42
N SER A 160 -2.88 24.40 -10.11
CA SER A 160 -2.71 25.42 -9.08
C SER A 160 -3.59 26.61 -9.45
N PRO A 161 -4.40 27.16 -8.53
CA PRO A 161 -5.10 28.41 -8.83
C PRO A 161 -4.07 29.47 -9.20
N PRO A 162 -4.35 30.33 -10.21
CA PRO A 162 -3.41 31.38 -10.59
C PRO A 162 -3.09 32.26 -9.37
N PRO A 163 -1.85 32.74 -9.24
CA PRO A 163 -1.48 33.62 -8.14
C PRO A 163 -2.41 34.83 -8.11
N PRO A 164 -2.79 35.33 -6.91
CA PRO A 164 -3.61 36.54 -6.81
C PRO A 164 -2.93 37.71 -7.53
N PRO A 165 -3.69 38.61 -8.17
CA PRO A 165 -3.12 39.79 -8.81
C PRO A 165 -2.35 40.64 -7.78
N PRO A 166 -1.26 41.31 -8.19
CA PRO A 166 -0.51 42.17 -7.30
C PRO A 166 -1.41 43.28 -6.74
N PRO A 167 -1.16 43.73 -5.48
CA PRO A 167 -1.92 44.84 -4.90
C PRO A 167 -1.75 46.11 -5.73
N PRO A 168 -2.79 46.96 -5.83
CA PRO A 168 -2.68 48.23 -6.54
C PRO A 168 -1.58 49.11 -5.93
N PRO A 169 -0.88 49.91 -6.75
CA PRO A 169 0.15 50.81 -6.25
C PRO A 169 -0.46 51.78 -5.23
N SER A 170 0.16 51.89 -4.07
CA SER A 170 -0.18 52.87 -3.05
C SER A 170 0.05 54.28 -3.60
N SER A 171 -1.04 55.02 -3.83
CA SER A 171 -0.99 56.45 -4.16
C SER A 171 -0.29 57.21 -3.03
N SER A 172 0.89 57.76 -3.33
CA SER A 172 1.56 58.79 -2.52
C SER A 172 1.12 60.18 -2.96
#